data_AF-A0A0L6CWT4-F1
#
_entry.id   AF-A0A0L6CWT4-F1
#
_cell.length_a   1.000
_cell.length_b   1.000
_cell.length_c   1.000
_cell.angle_alpha   90.00
_cell.angle_beta   90.00
_cell.angle_gamma   90.00
#
_symmetry.space_group_name_H-M   'P 1'
#
loop_
_entity.id
_entity.type
_entity.pdbx_description
1 polymer ?
#
loop_
_entity_poly.entity_id
_entity_poly.type
_entity_poly.pdbx_seq_one_letter_code
_entity_poly.pdbx_strand_id
1 'polypeptide(L)'
;MPVTRDIVATYRGPRRVVRRLLDMGEREDRALVMLVGACVVVFVAQWPRLAREAHLAERDLNPLLGGALMAWLFIAPLLLYAIALISHGIARLIGGRGTAYGARLALFWAFLAASPLILLHGLVAGFVGPGLGLQGVGLIWCGVFGWFWLSGLREAEWSSA
;
A
#
# COMPACT_ATOMS: atom_id res chain seq x y z
N MET A 1 -8.18 -3.16 17.66
CA MET A 1 -8.76 -4.33 16.97
C MET A 1 -7.68 -4.98 16.11
N PRO A 2 -7.80 -6.27 15.73
CA PRO A 2 -6.79 -6.89 14.87
C PRO A 2 -6.81 -6.24 13.48
N VAL A 3 -5.62 -5.94 12.96
CA VAL A 3 -5.40 -5.27 11.66
C VAL A 3 -6.17 -5.94 10.52
N THR A 4 -6.31 -7.27 10.56
CA THR A 4 -7.06 -8.05 9.56
C THR A 4 -8.55 -7.69 9.49
N ARG A 5 -9.20 -7.39 10.62
CA ARG A 5 -10.60 -6.94 10.64
C ARG A 5 -10.73 -5.54 10.05
N ASP A 6 -9.77 -4.66 10.33
CA ASP A 6 -9.77 -3.31 9.78
C ASP A 6 -9.53 -3.32 8.26
N ILE A 7 -8.71 -4.24 7.74
CA ILE A 7 -8.57 -4.46 6.29
C ILE A 7 -9.93 -4.77 5.66
N VAL A 8 -10.66 -5.77 6.17
CA VAL A 8 -11.98 -6.14 5.63
C VAL A 8 -12.99 -4.99 5.78
N ALA A 9 -12.94 -4.25 6.90
CA ALA A 9 -13.79 -3.08 7.09
C ALA A 9 -13.48 -1.95 6.10
N THR A 10 -12.23 -1.82 5.65
CA THR A 10 -11.80 -0.81 4.67
C THR A 10 -12.47 -1.02 3.32
N TYR A 11 -12.73 -2.26 2.91
CA TYR A 11 -13.49 -2.56 1.68
C TYR A 11 -14.95 -2.08 1.75
N ARG A 12 -15.54 -1.99 2.95
CA ARG A 12 -16.92 -1.49 3.14
C ARG A 12 -17.00 0.01 3.40
N GLY A 13 -15.94 0.62 3.91
CA GLY A 13 -15.97 2.02 4.33
C GLY A 13 -14.60 2.54 4.73
N PRO A 14 -13.72 2.91 3.77
CA PRO A 14 -12.34 3.30 4.07
C PRO A 14 -12.25 4.55 4.96
N ARG A 15 -13.16 5.52 4.78
CA ARG A 15 -13.24 6.74 5.60
C ARG A 15 -13.43 6.45 7.09
N ARG A 16 -14.33 5.51 7.42
CA ARG A 16 -14.60 5.13 8.81
C ARG A 16 -13.38 4.53 9.48
N VAL A 17 -12.57 3.78 8.74
CA VAL A 17 -11.34 3.18 9.28
C VAL A 17 -10.27 4.24 9.50
N VAL A 18 -10.05 5.12 8.51
CA VAL A 18 -9.07 6.20 8.62
C VAL A 18 -9.43 7.17 9.74
N ARG A 19 -10.70 7.57 9.86
CA ARG A 19 -11.17 8.39 10.99
C ARG A 19 -10.88 7.75 12.34
N ARG A 20 -11.22 6.46 12.52
CA ARG A 20 -10.88 5.74 13.75
C ARG A 20 -9.37 5.71 14.01
N LEU A 21 -8.55 5.53 12.97
CA LEU A 21 -7.09 5.51 13.12
C LEU A 21 -6.55 6.90 13.52
N LEU A 22 -7.15 7.98 13.04
CA LEU A 22 -6.84 9.35 13.45
C LEU A 22 -7.28 9.63 14.90
N ASP A 23 -8.49 9.18 15.27
CA ASP A 23 -9.05 9.35 16.62
C ASP A 23 -8.23 8.64 17.72
N MET A 24 -7.42 7.63 17.34
CA MET A 24 -6.52 6.93 18.27
C MET A 24 -5.26 7.72 18.64
N GLY A 25 -5.11 8.96 18.15
CA GLY A 25 -3.99 9.85 18.43
C GLY A 25 -2.82 9.71 17.46
N GLU A 26 -1.97 10.75 17.44
CA GLU A 26 -0.78 10.79 16.58
C GLU A 26 0.31 9.85 17.11
N ARG A 27 0.63 8.84 16.30
CA ARG A 27 1.58 7.77 16.63
C ARG A 27 2.35 7.36 15.38
N GLU A 28 3.47 8.05 15.15
CA GLU A 28 4.34 7.80 14.00
C GLU A 28 4.90 6.37 14.00
N ASP A 29 5.13 5.80 15.18
CA ASP A 29 5.55 4.41 15.36
C ASP A 29 4.56 3.43 14.70
N ARG A 30 3.25 3.65 14.89
CA ARG A 30 2.22 2.81 14.28
C ARG A 30 2.21 2.97 12.76
N ALA A 31 2.31 4.21 12.27
CA ALA A 31 2.34 4.50 10.84
C ALA A 31 3.51 3.79 10.14
N LEU A 32 4.69 3.82 10.75
CA LEU A 32 5.88 3.11 10.26
C LEU A 32 5.69 1.59 10.28
N VAL A 33 5.13 1.01 11.34
CA VAL A 33 4.86 -0.43 11.41
C VAL A 33 3.89 -0.86 10.30
N MET A 34 2.86 -0.08 10.00
CA MET A 34 1.93 -0.36 8.90
C MET A 34 2.61 -0.30 7.54
N LEU A 35 3.47 0.70 7.33
CA LEU A 35 4.24 0.86 6.10
C LEU A 35 5.22 -0.31 5.88
N VAL A 36 6.03 -0.63 6.88
CA VAL A 36 6.99 -1.74 6.81
C VAL A 36 6.25 -3.06 6.66
N GLY A 37 5.15 -3.27 7.39
CA GLY A 37 4.30 -4.44 7.25
C GLY A 37 3.75 -4.60 5.83
N ALA A 38 3.27 -3.51 5.22
CA ALA A 38 2.81 -3.54 3.84
C ALA A 38 3.94 -3.86 2.86
N CYS A 39 5.14 -3.28 3.06
CA CYS A 39 6.32 -3.57 2.24
C CYS A 39 6.75 -5.04 2.33
N VAL A 40 6.71 -5.64 3.52
CA VAL A 40 6.98 -7.07 3.71
C VAL A 40 5.96 -7.93 2.97
N VAL A 41 4.66 -7.57 3.04
CA VAL A 41 3.63 -8.31 2.28
C VAL A 41 3.85 -8.20 0.78
N VAL A 42 4.24 -7.02 0.28
CA VAL A 42 4.57 -6.84 -1.14
C VAL A 42 5.79 -7.65 -1.54
N PHE A 43 6.83 -7.70 -0.70
CA PHE A 43 8.00 -8.54 -0.92
C PHE A 43 7.61 -10.01 -1.08
N VAL A 44 6.77 -10.54 -0.18
CA VAL A 44 6.23 -11.91 -0.29
C VAL A 44 5.41 -12.08 -1.57
N ALA A 45 4.61 -11.08 -1.95
CA ALA A 45 3.84 -11.10 -3.19
C ALA A 45 4.73 -11.15 -4.45
N GLN A 46 5.97 -10.64 -4.41
CA GLN A 46 6.88 -10.68 -5.55
C GLN A 46 7.53 -12.05 -5.75
N TRP A 47 7.54 -12.93 -4.75
CA TRP A 47 8.24 -14.22 -4.83
C TRP A 47 7.80 -15.10 -6.01
N PRO A 48 6.49 -15.31 -6.27
CA PRO A 48 6.07 -16.17 -7.37
C PRO A 48 6.54 -15.63 -8.73
N ARG A 49 6.45 -14.31 -8.94
CA ARG A 49 6.91 -13.64 -10.16
C ARG A 49 8.42 -13.80 -10.35
N LEU A 50 9.20 -13.53 -9.29
CA LEU A 50 10.66 -13.61 -9.34
C LEU A 50 11.15 -15.05 -9.51
N ALA A 51 10.48 -16.03 -8.88
CA ALA A 51 10.78 -17.44 -9.05
C ALA A 51 10.56 -17.91 -10.50
N ARG A 52 9.45 -17.50 -11.13
CA ARG A 52 9.22 -17.77 -12.56
C ARG A 52 10.29 -17.13 -13.44
N GLU A 53 10.60 -15.87 -13.18
CA GLU A 53 11.60 -15.12 -13.97
C GLU A 53 13.01 -15.71 -13.79
N ALA A 54 13.34 -16.21 -12.59
CA ALA A 54 14.59 -16.94 -12.33
C ALA A 54 14.63 -18.26 -13.11
N HIS A 55 13.54 -19.03 -13.07
CA HIS A 55 13.43 -20.32 -13.73
C HIS A 55 13.50 -20.21 -15.26
N LEU A 56 12.78 -19.26 -15.86
CA LEU A 56 12.74 -19.08 -17.31
C LEU A 56 14.05 -18.50 -17.89
N ALA A 57 14.79 -17.73 -17.10
CA ALA A 57 16.04 -17.10 -17.52
C ALA A 57 17.29 -17.86 -17.04
N GLU A 58 17.12 -19.06 -16.49
CA GLU A 58 18.20 -19.92 -15.95
C GLU A 58 19.19 -19.16 -15.04
N ARG A 59 18.66 -18.29 -14.19
CA ARG A 59 19.43 -17.42 -13.29
C ARG A 59 19.11 -17.71 -11.84
N ASP A 60 20.02 -17.36 -10.95
CA ASP A 60 19.82 -17.56 -9.51
C ASP A 60 18.69 -16.68 -8.96
N LEU A 61 17.86 -17.28 -8.10
CA LEU A 61 16.76 -16.61 -7.42
C LEU A 61 17.23 -15.68 -6.30
N ASN A 62 18.28 -16.08 -5.56
CA ASN A 62 18.74 -15.36 -4.38
C ASN A 62 19.15 -13.90 -4.66
N PRO A 63 19.91 -13.59 -5.73
CA PRO A 63 20.23 -12.20 -6.09
C PRO A 63 18.97 -11.36 -6.37
N LEU A 64 17.96 -11.94 -7.01
CA LEU A 64 16.70 -11.25 -7.33
C LEU A 64 15.88 -10.95 -6.08
N LEU A 65 15.79 -11.93 -5.18
CA LEU A 65 15.13 -11.75 -3.88
C LEU A 65 15.88 -10.73 -3.02
N GLY A 66 17.21 -10.74 -3.04
CA GLY A 66 18.03 -9.75 -2.35
C GLY A 66 17.78 -8.32 -2.86
N GLY A 67 17.75 -8.14 -4.18
CA GLY A 67 17.41 -6.87 -4.80
C GLY A 67 15.99 -6.40 -4.48
N ALA A 68 15.01 -7.31 -4.52
CA ALA A 68 13.63 -7.01 -4.15
C ALA A 68 13.49 -6.63 -2.67
N LEU A 69 14.18 -7.34 -1.76
CA LEU A 69 14.17 -7.02 -0.33
C LEU A 69 14.74 -5.62 -0.09
N MET A 70 15.87 -5.28 -0.71
CA MET A 70 16.47 -3.94 -0.62
C MET A 70 15.50 -2.87 -1.12
N ALA A 71 14.89 -3.11 -2.29
CA ALA A 71 13.93 -2.18 -2.88
C ALA A 71 12.70 -1.96 -1.99
N TRP A 72 12.12 -3.02 -1.43
CA TRP A 72 10.90 -2.91 -0.64
C TRP A 72 11.12 -2.48 0.81
N LEU A 73 12.23 -2.87 1.45
CA LEU A 73 12.46 -2.56 2.86
C LEU A 73 13.13 -1.21 3.07
N PHE A 74 13.93 -0.74 2.10
CA PHE A 74 14.66 0.53 2.23
C PHE A 74 14.15 1.59 1.25
N ILE A 75 14.02 1.28 -0.04
CA ILE A 75 13.69 2.29 -1.05
C ILE A 75 12.19 2.66 -1.00
N ALA A 76 11.31 1.66 -0.95
CA ALA A 76 9.86 1.88 -1.01
C ALA A 76 9.30 2.72 0.16
N PRO A 77 9.74 2.55 1.42
CA PRO A 77 9.27 3.40 2.52
C PRO A 77 9.65 4.87 2.33
N LEU A 78 10.87 5.15 1.86
CA LEU A 78 11.31 6.51 1.55
C LEU A 78 10.47 7.12 0.43
N LEU A 79 10.20 6.36 -0.62
CA LEU A 79 9.36 6.80 -1.73
C LEU A 79 7.91 7.08 -1.28
N LEU A 80 7.33 6.20 -0.47
CA LEU A 80 5.98 6.38 0.07
C LEU A 80 5.89 7.58 1.02
N TYR A 81 6.95 7.89 1.77
CA TYR A 81 7.05 9.12 2.55
C TYR A 81 7.06 10.36 1.67
N ALA A 82 7.85 10.36 0.60
CA ALA A 82 7.89 11.47 -0.36
C ALA A 82 6.52 11.67 -1.03
N ILE A 83 5.87 10.59 -1.46
CA ILE A 83 4.52 10.65 -2.03
C ILE A 83 3.53 11.22 -1.02
N ALA A 84 3.58 10.78 0.25
CA ALA A 84 2.68 11.31 1.28
C ALA A 84 2.85 12.82 1.49
N LEU A 85 4.09 13.32 1.49
CA LEU A 85 4.39 14.76 1.60
C LEU A 85 3.88 15.52 0.37
N ILE A 86 4.10 14.99 -0.83
CA ILE A 86 3.60 15.59 -2.08
C ILE A 86 2.07 15.64 -2.06
N SER A 87 1.40 14.56 -1.65
CA SER A 87 -0.06 14.52 -1.57
C SER A 87 -0.63 15.48 -0.54
N HIS A 88 0.03 15.62 0.61
CA HIS A 88 -0.34 16.65 1.58
C HIS A 88 -0.15 18.06 1.02
N GLY A 89 0.96 18.31 0.31
CA GLY A 89 1.21 19.58 -0.37
C GLY A 89 0.12 19.92 -1.39
N ILE A 90 -0.26 18.96 -2.24
CA ILE A 90 -1.35 19.10 -3.22
C ILE A 90 -2.68 19.34 -2.51
N ALA A 91 -2.99 18.57 -1.46
CA ALA A 91 -4.23 18.75 -0.69
C ALA A 91 -4.32 20.15 -0.08
N ARG A 92 -3.20 20.65 0.46
CA ARG A 92 -3.11 22.00 1.03
C ARG A 92 -3.32 23.10 -0.03
N LEU A 93 -2.83 22.90 -1.26
CA LEU A 93 -3.09 23.82 -2.39
C LEU A 93 -4.58 23.85 -2.79
N ILE A 94 -5.30 22.74 -2.61
CA ILE A 94 -6.73 22.61 -2.92
C ILE A 94 -7.62 23.01 -1.72
N GLY A 95 -7.02 23.48 -0.61
CA GLY A 95 -7.73 23.96 0.58
C GLY A 95 -7.98 22.92 1.67
N GLY A 96 -7.25 21.80 1.65
CA GLY A 96 -7.18 20.84 2.75
C GLY A 96 -6.58 21.49 4.01
N ARG A 97 -7.14 21.14 5.18
CA ARG A 97 -6.73 21.65 6.50
C ARG A 97 -6.19 20.53 7.40
N GLY A 98 -5.90 19.36 6.84
CA GLY A 98 -5.40 18.21 7.58
C GLY A 98 -3.95 18.38 8.03
N THR A 99 -3.47 17.40 8.80
CA THR A 99 -2.07 17.32 9.19
C THR A 99 -1.26 16.46 8.22
N ALA A 100 0.04 16.74 8.10
CA ALA A 100 0.95 15.89 7.34
C ALA A 100 0.97 14.45 7.87
N TYR A 101 0.67 14.23 9.15
CA TYR A 101 0.51 12.90 9.74
C TYR A 101 -0.74 12.19 9.18
N GLY A 102 -1.88 12.87 9.07
CA GLY A 102 -3.10 12.29 8.53
C GLY A 102 -2.98 11.84 7.08
N ALA A 103 -2.29 12.63 6.25
CA ALA A 103 -1.99 12.26 4.86
C ALA A 103 -1.11 11.00 4.76
N ARG A 104 -0.07 10.91 5.59
CA ARG A 104 0.81 9.72 5.70
C ARG A 104 0.04 8.49 6.13
N LEU A 105 -0.76 8.62 7.20
CA LEU A 105 -1.59 7.55 7.74
C LEU A 105 -2.57 7.01 6.69
N ALA A 106 -3.24 7.90 5.95
CA ALA A 106 -4.16 7.52 4.88
C ALA A 106 -3.45 6.72 3.77
N LEU A 107 -2.28 7.16 3.32
CA LEU A 107 -1.51 6.47 2.28
C LEU A 107 -1.02 5.11 2.76
N PHE A 108 -0.40 5.05 3.94
CA PHE A 108 0.16 3.80 4.47
C PHE A 108 -0.93 2.78 4.76
N TRP A 109 -2.07 3.24 5.29
CA TRP A 109 -3.24 2.39 5.50
C TRP A 109 -3.80 1.87 4.17
N ALA A 110 -3.96 2.74 3.16
CA ALA A 110 -4.44 2.33 1.84
C ALA A 110 -3.53 1.27 1.21
N PHE A 111 -2.21 1.44 1.33
CA PHE A 111 -1.23 0.48 0.83
C PHE A 111 -1.32 -0.87 1.56
N LEU A 112 -1.43 -0.86 2.88
CA LEU A 112 -1.62 -2.07 3.68
C LEU A 112 -2.96 -2.76 3.41
N ALA A 113 -4.04 -2.01 3.27
CA ALA A 113 -5.38 -2.57 3.00
C ALA A 113 -5.51 -3.15 1.59
N ALA A 114 -4.73 -2.65 0.62
CA ALA A 114 -4.63 -3.21 -0.73
C ALA A 114 -3.79 -4.50 -0.79
N SER A 115 -3.13 -4.90 0.30
CA SER A 115 -2.23 -6.06 0.33
C SER A 115 -2.83 -7.40 -0.14
N PRO A 116 -4.12 -7.75 0.10
CA PRO A 116 -4.69 -8.98 -0.45
C PRO A 116 -4.69 -9.00 -1.98
N LEU A 117 -4.95 -7.85 -2.61
CA LEU A 117 -4.94 -7.72 -4.08
C LEU A 117 -3.51 -7.75 -4.62
N ILE A 118 -2.54 -7.19 -3.90
CA ILE A 118 -1.11 -7.27 -4.25
C ILE A 118 -0.64 -8.73 -4.25
N LEU A 119 -1.01 -9.49 -3.22
CA LEU A 119 -0.71 -10.92 -3.13
C LEU A 119 -1.34 -11.70 -4.29
N LEU A 120 -2.61 -11.43 -4.60
CA LEU A 120 -3.29 -12.05 -5.73
C LEU A 120 -2.60 -11.72 -7.06
N HIS A 121 -2.23 -10.46 -7.28
CA HIS A 121 -1.52 -10.02 -8.47
C HIS A 121 -0.16 -10.74 -8.62
N GLY A 122 0.57 -10.87 -7.51
CA GLY A 122 1.84 -11.59 -7.44
C GLY A 122 1.71 -13.07 -7.81
N LEU A 123 0.67 -13.74 -7.28
CA LEU A 123 0.36 -15.13 -7.61
C LEU A 123 0.01 -15.29 -9.10
N VAL A 124 -0.85 -14.43 -9.64
CA VAL A 124 -1.21 -14.48 -11.08
C VAL A 124 0.02 -14.26 -11.96
N ALA A 125 0.89 -13.32 -11.58
CA ALA A 125 2.14 -13.05 -12.32
C ALA A 125 3.09 -14.26 -12.32
N GLY A 126 3.19 -14.98 -11.20
CA GLY A 126 4.05 -16.16 -11.08
C GLY A 126 3.47 -17.41 -11.73
N PHE A 127 2.20 -17.74 -11.47
CA PHE A 127 1.62 -19.00 -11.95
C PHE A 127 1.13 -18.91 -13.39
N VAL A 128 0.44 -17.83 -13.77
CA VAL A 128 -0.15 -17.68 -15.10
C VAL A 128 0.86 -17.04 -16.05
N GLY A 129 1.47 -15.93 -15.61
CA GLY A 129 2.38 -15.12 -16.41
C GLY A 129 1.69 -13.91 -17.07
N PRO A 130 2.34 -13.26 -18.04
CA PRO A 130 1.79 -12.07 -18.70
C PRO A 130 0.50 -12.39 -19.46
N GLY A 131 -0.56 -11.59 -19.25
CA GLY A 131 -1.84 -11.77 -19.95
C GLY A 131 -2.97 -10.89 -19.40
N LEU A 132 -4.17 -11.06 -19.96
CA LEU A 132 -5.36 -10.28 -19.57
C LEU A 132 -5.73 -10.47 -18.10
N GLY A 133 -5.54 -11.66 -17.53
CA GLY A 133 -5.80 -11.93 -16.12
C GLY A 133 -4.90 -11.09 -15.19
N LEU A 134 -3.61 -10.98 -15.52
CA LEU A 134 -2.66 -10.16 -14.76
C LEU A 134 -3.04 -8.68 -14.85
N GLN A 135 -3.34 -8.18 -16.05
CA GLN A 135 -3.76 -6.79 -16.26
C GLN A 135 -5.08 -6.48 -15.55
N GLY A 136 -6.05 -7.40 -15.58
CA GLY A 136 -7.33 -7.25 -14.91
C GLY A 136 -7.18 -7.15 -13.39
N VAL A 137 -6.40 -8.05 -12.78
CA VAL A 137 -6.10 -7.98 -11.33
C VAL A 137 -5.33 -6.70 -11.00
N GLY A 138 -4.38 -6.29 -11.86
CA GLY A 138 -3.63 -5.05 -11.69
C GLY A 138 -4.54 -3.82 -11.73
N LEU A 139 -5.49 -3.77 -12.67
CA LEU A 139 -6.46 -2.68 -12.77
C LEU A 139 -7.38 -2.62 -11.55
N ILE A 140 -7.88 -3.78 -11.09
CA ILE A 140 -8.70 -3.86 -9.86
C ILE A 140 -7.88 -3.38 -8.66
N TRP A 141 -6.63 -3.83 -8.54
CA TRP A 141 -5.73 -3.40 -7.48
C TRP A 141 -5.52 -1.88 -7.50
N CYS A 142 -5.17 -1.30 -8.64
CA CYS A 142 -5.00 0.15 -8.80
C CYS A 142 -6.28 0.92 -8.46
N GLY A 143 -7.44 0.44 -8.92
CA GLY A 143 -8.74 1.05 -8.62
C GLY A 143 -9.07 1.04 -7.13
N VAL A 144 -8.88 -0.10 -6.46
CA VAL A 144 -9.12 -0.26 -5.02
C VAL A 144 -8.13 0.57 -4.19
N PHE A 145 -6.84 0.55 -4.55
CA PHE A 145 -5.83 1.36 -3.89
C PHE A 145 -6.14 2.86 -4.02
N GLY A 146 -6.47 3.32 -5.23
CA GLY A 146 -6.87 4.71 -5.46
C GLY A 146 -8.12 5.07 -4.65
N TRP A 147 -9.13 4.21 -4.63
CA TRP A 147 -10.35 4.41 -3.83
C TRP A 147 -10.06 4.53 -2.33
N PHE A 148 -9.24 3.64 -1.77
CA PHE A 148 -8.84 3.69 -0.35
C PHE A 148 -8.05 4.96 -0.05
N TRP A 149 -7.11 5.30 -0.90
CA TRP A 149 -6.23 6.45 -0.72
C TRP A 149 -6.98 7.78 -0.82
N LEU A 150 -7.74 8.01 -1.89
CA LEU A 150 -8.52 9.25 -2.06
C LEU A 150 -9.57 9.39 -0.97
N SER A 151 -10.22 8.29 -0.58
CA SER A 151 -11.20 8.32 0.50
C SER A 151 -10.55 8.66 1.85
N GLY A 152 -9.40 8.06 2.15
CA GLY A 152 -8.65 8.34 3.38
C GLY A 152 -8.09 9.76 3.42
N LEU A 153 -7.53 10.24 2.32
CA LEU A 153 -7.01 11.59 2.20
C LEU A 153 -8.13 12.62 2.38
N ARG A 154 -9.29 12.38 1.77
CA ARG A 154 -10.44 13.27 1.93
C ARG A 154 -10.92 13.37 3.38
N GLU A 155 -10.90 12.25 4.11
CA GLU A 155 -11.25 12.23 5.54
C GLU A 155 -10.21 12.99 6.38
N ALA A 156 -8.92 12.74 6.13
CA ALA A 156 -7.82 13.38 6.86
C ALA A 156 -7.73 14.90 6.62
N GLU A 157 -8.09 15.38 5.43
CA GLU A 157 -7.91 16.79 5.05
C GLU A 157 -9.14 17.67 5.26
N TRP A 158 -10.36 17.11 5.18
CA TRP A 158 -11.60 17.89 5.28
C TRP A 158 -12.49 17.54 6.47
N SER A 159 -12.23 16.45 7.22
CA SER A 159 -13.05 16.10 8.39
C SER A 159 -12.45 16.56 9.73
N SER A 160 -11.23 17.09 9.76
CA SER A 160 -10.58 17.58 10.99
C SER A 160 -11.02 19.01 11.38
N ALA A 161 -12.30 19.33 11.25
CA ALA A 161 -12.92 20.56 11.75
C ALA A 161 -13.88 20.26 12.90
#